data_AF-A0A0F9J2E8-F1
#
_entry.id   AF-A0A0F9J2E8-F1
#
_cell.length_a   1.000
_cell.length_b   1.000
_cell.length_c   1.000
_cell.angle_alpha   90.00
_cell.angle_beta   90.00
_cell.angle_gamma   90.00
#
_symmetry.space_group_name_H-M   'P 1'
#
loop_
_entity.id
_entity.type
_entity.pdbx_description
1 polymer ?
#
loop_
_entity_poly.entity_id
_entity_poly.type
_entity_poly.pdbx_seq_one_letter_code
_entity_poly.pdbx_strand_id
1 'polypeptide(L)'
;VLTYDLVDTVKPGDRIKVMGIFKSVLAQSTNSNNSTLFKTYIDVNFIDPEDKTEDIVDLSKEDKKKIDDLSKEPKIQRKIARSIAPNIYGRDQLKLACALSLLGGTKRKKPGGGYKRGDLHILMVGDPGTGKTTLCGTLPAGETLIIDVEAGEGPLIGSNHLMFRLDRDLKQLQSLYKYIRTEDHPFKYICIDNISELQEWIVRVIMETRSKEFTSIKEYGDASFKMKEYITLFRDLTTVKNMTVIFTAWEMNIDIEQSGGTIVTKAFPKVFKKIAPDIAGYPDIVAHLEKAPKTDDRFLRFESTGSIVAKTQLKGLDKFEPAHLPSILKKLYEYDYGAEKEEEESVAEKINGGKK
;
A
#
# COMPACT_ATOMS: atom_id res chain seq x y z
N VAL A 1 9.59 -30.73 21.65
CA VAL A 1 10.71 -30.86 20.70
C VAL A 1 10.10 -31.04 19.34
N LEU A 2 10.44 -30.16 18.40
CA LEU A 2 10.04 -30.28 17.00
C LEU A 2 11.21 -30.89 16.26
N THR A 3 10.95 -31.86 15.39
CA THR A 3 11.98 -32.54 14.60
C THR A 3 11.56 -32.56 13.13
N TYR A 4 12.51 -32.78 12.23
CA TYR A 4 12.29 -32.91 10.79
C TYR A 4 11.51 -31.74 10.15
N ASP A 5 10.37 -32.04 9.55
CA ASP A 5 9.46 -31.16 8.81
C ASP A 5 8.69 -30.19 9.71
N LEU A 6 8.67 -30.41 11.03
CA LEU A 6 8.02 -29.52 11.98
C LEU A 6 8.92 -28.36 12.44
N VAL A 7 10.21 -28.34 12.07
CA VAL A 7 11.12 -27.24 12.40
C VAL A 7 10.72 -25.98 11.65
N ASP A 8 10.73 -24.83 12.33
CA ASP A 8 10.36 -23.49 11.79
C ASP A 8 8.87 -23.31 11.43
N THR A 9 7.99 -24.23 11.85
CA THR A 9 6.55 -24.13 11.61
C THR A 9 5.81 -23.14 12.53
N VAL A 10 6.46 -22.72 13.62
CA VAL A 10 5.90 -21.88 14.70
C VAL A 10 6.85 -20.76 15.07
N LYS A 11 6.32 -19.57 15.36
CA LYS A 11 7.09 -18.39 15.78
C LYS A 11 6.86 -18.07 17.26
N PRO A 12 7.80 -17.39 17.92
CA PRO A 12 7.60 -16.92 19.29
C PRO A 12 6.39 -15.97 19.36
N GLY A 13 5.38 -16.36 20.13
CA GLY A 13 4.14 -15.60 20.30
C GLY A 13 2.90 -16.25 19.69
N ASP A 14 3.07 -17.27 18.84
CA ASP A 14 1.94 -17.98 18.21
C ASP A 14 1.18 -18.84 19.24
N ARG A 15 -0.16 -18.84 19.17
CA ARG A 15 -1.00 -19.82 19.85
C ARG A 15 -1.07 -21.10 19.03
N ILE A 16 -0.68 -22.21 19.65
CA ILE A 16 -0.60 -23.49 18.98
C ILE A 16 -1.26 -24.59 19.81
N LYS A 17 -1.94 -25.51 19.13
CA LYS A 17 -2.30 -26.83 19.65
C LYS A 17 -1.26 -27.82 19.18
N VAL A 18 -0.78 -28.65 20.10
CA VAL A 18 0.31 -29.58 19.85
C VAL A 18 -0.13 -30.99 20.26
N MET A 19 0.07 -31.95 19.36
CA MET A 19 -0.10 -33.37 19.64
C MET A 19 1.27 -34.05 19.56
N GLY A 20 1.62 -34.80 20.61
CA GLY A 20 2.93 -35.44 20.71
C GLY A 20 2.99 -36.48 21.81
N ILE A 21 4.13 -37.16 21.88
CA ILE A 21 4.42 -38.19 22.87
C ILE A 21 5.15 -37.54 24.04
N PHE A 22 4.57 -37.63 25.24
CA PHE A 22 5.26 -37.20 26.45
C PHE A 22 6.42 -38.14 26.77
N LYS A 23 7.64 -37.60 26.88
CA LYS A 23 8.86 -38.33 27.19
C LYS A 23 9.52 -37.76 28.43
N SER A 24 10.14 -38.65 29.19
CA SER A 24 10.87 -38.36 30.41
C SER A 24 12.24 -39.01 30.33
N VAL A 25 13.31 -38.22 30.42
CA VAL A 25 14.70 -38.70 30.33
C VAL A 25 15.44 -38.26 31.59
N LEU A 26 16.26 -39.14 32.16
CA LEU A 26 17.10 -38.80 33.31
C LEU A 26 18.04 -37.66 32.94
N ALA A 27 18.00 -36.57 33.72
CA ALA A 27 18.93 -35.48 33.52
C ALA A 27 20.33 -35.93 33.98
N GLN A 28 21.28 -36.00 33.06
CA GLN A 28 22.68 -36.22 33.42
C GLN A 28 23.22 -34.96 34.10
N SER A 29 23.36 -35.01 35.42
CA SER A 29 24.07 -33.99 36.20
C SER A 29 25.57 -34.13 35.95
N THR A 30 26.24 -33.01 35.65
CA THR A 30 27.70 -32.95 35.56
C THR A 30 28.39 -33.10 36.93
N ASN A 31 27.62 -33.04 38.02
CA ASN A 31 28.10 -33.26 39.38
C ASN A 31 27.56 -34.58 39.96
N SER A 32 28.50 -35.35 40.51
CA SER A 32 28.44 -36.68 41.14
C SER A 32 27.49 -36.77 42.35
N ASN A 33 26.19 -36.56 42.14
CA ASN A 33 25.13 -37.06 43.01
C ASN A 33 23.96 -37.41 42.10
N ASN A 34 23.49 -38.66 42.17
CA ASN A 34 22.35 -39.18 41.42
C ASN A 34 21.13 -38.27 41.59
N SER A 35 20.97 -37.29 40.69
CA SER A 35 19.78 -36.45 40.68
C SER A 35 18.63 -37.28 40.12
N THR A 36 17.61 -37.53 40.94
CA THR A 36 16.34 -38.15 40.54
C THR A 36 15.48 -37.25 39.64
N LEU A 37 16.06 -36.15 39.15
CA LEU A 37 15.38 -35.16 38.33
C LEU A 37 15.29 -35.67 36.89
N PHE A 38 14.06 -35.87 36.44
CA PHE A 38 13.77 -36.19 35.05
C PHE A 38 13.54 -34.90 34.27
N LYS A 39 14.18 -34.78 33.11
CA LYS A 39 13.83 -33.77 32.12
C LYS A 39 12.65 -34.30 31.31
N THR A 40 11.53 -33.63 31.42
CA THR A 40 10.31 -33.96 30.67
C THR A 40 10.22 -33.07 29.44
N TYR A 41 9.78 -33.65 28.32
CA TYR A 41 9.48 -32.91 27.11
C TYR A 41 8.43 -33.66 26.28
N ILE A 42 7.70 -32.92 25.45
CA ILE A 42 6.77 -33.51 24.49
C ILE A 42 7.50 -33.61 23.16
N ASP A 43 7.59 -34.82 22.62
CA ASP A 43 8.08 -35.08 21.26
C ASP A 43 6.91 -34.92 20.29
N VAL A 44 6.93 -33.85 19.49
CA VAL A 44 5.75 -33.38 18.76
C VAL A 44 5.62 -34.10 17.43
N ASN A 45 4.41 -34.58 17.14
CA ASN A 45 4.07 -35.22 15.87
C ASN A 45 3.14 -34.36 14.99
N PHE A 46 2.37 -33.46 15.60
CA PHE A 46 1.45 -32.58 14.87
C PHE A 46 1.26 -31.24 15.60
N ILE A 47 1.15 -30.17 14.83
CA ILE A 47 0.94 -28.81 15.31
C ILE A 47 -0.22 -28.18 14.51
N ASP A 48 -1.16 -27.60 15.23
CA ASP A 48 -2.30 -26.85 14.68
C ASP A 48 -2.23 -25.39 15.18
N PRO A 49 -1.84 -24.42 14.34
CA PRO A 49 -1.74 -23.01 14.73
C PRO A 49 -3.14 -22.37 14.84
N GLU A 50 -3.49 -21.84 16.01
CA GLU A 50 -4.79 -21.16 16.20
C GLU A 50 -4.83 -19.75 15.58
N ASP A 51 -3.67 -19.09 15.44
CA ASP A 51 -3.58 -17.69 14.97
C ASP A 51 -3.41 -17.55 13.45
N LYS A 52 -3.29 -18.66 12.70
CA LYS A 52 -3.27 -18.60 11.23
C LYS A 52 -4.70 -18.45 10.72
N THR A 53 -5.14 -17.20 10.59
CA THR A 53 -6.35 -16.78 9.83
C THR A 53 -6.20 -16.94 8.33
N GLU A 54 -5.26 -17.77 7.86
CA GLU A 54 -5.31 -18.33 6.53
C GLU A 54 -6.14 -19.61 6.64
N ASP A 55 -7.46 -19.46 6.47
CA ASP A 55 -8.35 -20.59 6.23
C ASP A 55 -7.87 -21.29 4.95
N ILE A 56 -6.90 -22.21 5.07
CA ILE A 56 -6.65 -23.22 4.05
C ILE A 56 -7.86 -24.14 4.10
N VAL A 57 -8.93 -23.72 3.44
CA VAL A 57 -10.09 -24.57 3.21
C VAL A 57 -9.62 -25.67 2.27
N ASP A 58 -9.41 -26.87 2.81
CA ASP A 58 -9.16 -28.06 2.02
C ASP A 58 -10.42 -28.40 1.21
N LEU A 59 -10.49 -27.86 -0.01
CA LEU A 59 -11.61 -28.05 -0.91
C LEU A 59 -11.59 -29.48 -1.49
N SER A 60 -12.60 -30.28 -1.13
CA SER A 60 -12.80 -31.60 -1.71
C SER A 60 -13.11 -31.53 -3.21
N LYS A 61 -12.98 -32.65 -3.92
CA LYS A 61 -13.37 -32.74 -5.35
C LYS A 61 -14.85 -32.41 -5.56
N GLU A 62 -15.69 -32.77 -4.60
CA GLU A 62 -17.12 -32.47 -4.64
C GLU A 62 -17.39 -30.98 -4.47
N ASP A 63 -16.66 -30.31 -3.58
CA ASP A 63 -16.84 -28.87 -3.34
C ASP A 63 -16.38 -28.05 -4.54
N LYS A 64 -15.27 -28.44 -5.18
CA LYS A 64 -14.84 -27.84 -6.44
C LYS A 64 -15.91 -27.96 -7.53
N LYS A 65 -16.57 -29.12 -7.62
CA LYS A 65 -17.66 -29.35 -8.57
C LYS A 65 -18.87 -28.44 -8.27
N LYS A 66 -19.27 -28.33 -7.00
CA LYS A 66 -20.34 -27.42 -6.57
C LYS A 66 -20.02 -25.96 -6.89
N ILE A 67 -18.78 -25.52 -6.67
CA ILE A 67 -18.34 -24.15 -6.99
C ILE A 67 -18.43 -23.91 -8.50
N ASP A 68 -17.99 -24.86 -9.33
CA ASP A 68 -18.06 -24.77 -10.78
C ASP A 68 -19.53 -24.71 -11.28
N ASP A 69 -20.39 -25.56 -10.72
CA ASP A 69 -21.83 -25.57 -11.03
C ASP A 69 -22.50 -24.24 -10.64
N LEU A 70 -22.17 -23.69 -9.46
CA LEU A 70 -22.66 -22.39 -8.98
C LEU A 70 -22.18 -21.23 -9.87
N SER A 71 -20.95 -21.29 -10.38
CA SER A 71 -20.38 -20.23 -11.22
C SER A 71 -21.15 -20.03 -12.54
N LYS A 72 -21.83 -21.08 -13.01
CA LYS A 72 -22.59 -21.11 -14.27
C LYS A 72 -24.05 -20.67 -14.09
N GLU A 73 -24.53 -20.45 -12.85
CA GLU A 73 -25.92 -20.07 -12.62
C GLU A 73 -26.25 -18.67 -13.16
N PRO A 74 -27.33 -18.52 -13.97
CA PRO A 74 -27.79 -17.22 -14.43
C PRO A 74 -28.38 -16.44 -13.24
N LYS A 75 -27.58 -15.51 -12.68
CA LYS A 75 -27.81 -14.66 -11.48
C LYS A 75 -27.04 -15.04 -10.20
N ILE A 76 -25.89 -15.71 -10.33
CA ILE A 76 -24.99 -16.00 -9.19
C ILE A 76 -24.67 -14.76 -8.34
N GLN A 77 -24.46 -13.59 -8.95
CA GLN A 77 -24.22 -12.32 -8.24
C GLN A 77 -25.33 -11.96 -7.25
N ARG A 78 -26.59 -12.21 -7.62
CA ARG A 78 -27.74 -11.94 -6.75
C ARG A 78 -27.82 -12.93 -5.60
N LYS A 79 -27.44 -14.18 -5.84
CA LYS A 79 -27.35 -15.24 -4.82
C LYS A 79 -26.28 -14.89 -3.78
N ILE A 80 -25.10 -14.44 -4.24
CA ILE A 80 -24.02 -13.91 -3.40
C ILE A 80 -24.49 -12.69 -2.60
N ALA A 81 -25.15 -11.73 -3.24
CA ALA A 81 -25.66 -10.56 -2.53
C ALA A 81 -26.66 -10.93 -1.42
N ARG A 82 -27.51 -11.94 -1.65
CA ARG A 82 -28.49 -12.40 -0.66
C ARG A 82 -27.89 -13.22 0.48
N SER A 83 -26.73 -13.87 0.26
CA SER A 83 -26.02 -14.55 1.34
C SER A 83 -25.29 -13.58 2.27
N ILE A 84 -25.02 -12.34 1.84
CA ILE A 84 -24.50 -11.28 2.69
C ILE A 84 -25.62 -10.68 3.56
N ALA A 85 -25.44 -10.79 4.88
CA ALA A 85 -26.38 -10.31 5.89
C ALA A 85 -27.84 -10.71 5.59
N PRO A 86 -28.16 -12.03 5.60
CA PRO A 86 -29.46 -12.55 5.15
C PRO A 86 -30.65 -11.99 5.94
N ASN A 87 -30.42 -11.58 7.20
CA ASN A 87 -31.42 -10.98 8.07
C ASN A 87 -31.84 -9.56 7.66
N ILE A 88 -31.11 -8.90 6.76
CA ILE A 88 -31.47 -7.57 6.25
C ILE A 88 -32.31 -7.73 4.99
N TYR A 89 -33.57 -7.28 5.01
CA TYR A 89 -34.44 -7.35 3.84
C TYR A 89 -34.05 -6.31 2.76
N GLY A 90 -34.05 -6.74 1.49
CA GLY A 90 -33.78 -5.88 0.33
C GLY A 90 -32.32 -5.40 0.22
N ARG A 91 -32.13 -4.28 -0.50
CA ARG A 91 -30.84 -3.62 -0.74
C ARG A 91 -29.80 -4.51 -1.44
N ASP A 92 -30.24 -5.32 -2.40
CA ASP A 92 -29.40 -6.26 -3.18
C ASP A 92 -28.11 -5.58 -3.72
N GLN A 93 -28.19 -4.30 -4.14
CA GLN A 93 -27.02 -3.55 -4.65
C GLN A 93 -25.97 -3.22 -3.57
N LEU A 94 -26.38 -2.78 -2.37
CA LEU A 94 -25.44 -2.48 -1.28
C LEU A 94 -24.79 -3.76 -0.75
N LYS A 95 -25.57 -4.84 -0.65
CA LYS A 95 -25.06 -6.15 -0.25
C LYS A 95 -24.09 -6.71 -1.30
N LEU A 96 -24.37 -6.51 -2.58
CA LEU A 96 -23.45 -6.86 -3.65
C LEU A 96 -22.15 -6.04 -3.58
N ALA A 97 -22.23 -4.73 -3.29
CA ALA A 97 -21.05 -3.89 -3.11
C ALA A 97 -20.18 -4.39 -1.94
N CYS A 98 -20.79 -4.75 -0.81
CA CYS A 98 -20.06 -5.38 0.30
C CYS A 98 -19.43 -6.72 -0.12
N ALA A 99 -20.17 -7.56 -0.85
CA ALA A 99 -19.64 -8.83 -1.33
C ALA A 99 -18.42 -8.65 -2.25
N LEU A 100 -18.49 -7.70 -3.19
CA LEU A 100 -17.39 -7.38 -4.11
C LEU A 100 -16.19 -6.80 -3.37
N SER A 101 -16.42 -6.00 -2.32
CA SER A 101 -15.35 -5.49 -1.46
C SER A 101 -14.60 -6.60 -0.71
N LEU A 102 -15.28 -7.71 -0.36
CA LEU A 102 -14.66 -8.87 0.28
C LEU A 102 -13.88 -9.75 -0.69
N LEU A 103 -14.34 -9.85 -1.94
CA LEU A 103 -13.66 -10.61 -3.01
C LEU A 103 -12.40 -9.89 -3.53
N GLY A 104 -12.35 -8.56 -3.41
CA GLY A 104 -11.23 -7.76 -3.88
C GLY A 104 -11.15 -7.64 -5.41
N GLY A 105 -10.10 -6.97 -5.89
CA GLY A 105 -9.78 -6.84 -7.32
C GLY A 105 -8.69 -7.81 -7.75
N THR A 106 -8.65 -8.15 -9.05
CA THR A 106 -7.57 -8.97 -9.62
C THR A 106 -6.45 -8.08 -10.14
N LYS A 107 -5.21 -8.33 -9.69
CA LYS A 107 -4.02 -7.77 -10.34
C LYS A 107 -3.85 -8.49 -11.69
N ARG A 108 -4.02 -7.80 -12.82
CA ARG A 108 -3.86 -8.41 -14.14
C ARG A 108 -2.37 -8.49 -14.51
N LYS A 109 -1.82 -9.71 -14.54
CA LYS A 109 -0.54 -10.00 -15.22
C LYS A 109 -0.77 -10.21 -16.72
N LYS A 110 0.16 -9.75 -17.56
CA LYS A 110 0.16 -10.06 -19.00
C LYS A 110 0.65 -11.49 -19.27
N PRO A 111 0.33 -12.05 -20.46
CA PRO A 111 1.05 -13.21 -20.98
C PRO A 111 2.52 -12.80 -21.18
N GLY A 112 3.44 -13.42 -20.44
CA GLY A 112 4.85 -13.00 -20.37
C GLY A 112 5.29 -12.42 -19.01
N GLY A 113 4.47 -12.50 -17.96
CA GLY A 113 4.93 -12.36 -16.57
C GLY A 113 5.06 -10.94 -16.00
N GLY A 114 5.44 -9.95 -16.82
CA GLY A 114 5.70 -8.58 -16.35
C GLY A 114 4.46 -7.72 -16.09
N TYR A 115 4.55 -6.86 -15.07
CA TYR A 115 3.68 -5.68 -14.87
C TYR A 115 4.26 -4.50 -15.67
N LYS A 116 3.44 -3.78 -16.43
CA LYS A 116 3.89 -2.52 -17.05
C LYS A 116 3.86 -1.43 -15.96
N ARG A 117 4.92 -0.64 -15.84
CA ARG A 117 5.21 0.33 -14.76
C ARG A 117 4.33 1.57 -14.64
N GLY A 118 3.22 1.61 -15.37
CA GLY A 118 2.20 2.60 -15.12
C GLY A 118 1.39 2.33 -13.86
N ASP A 119 1.77 1.34 -13.03
CA ASP A 119 1.00 1.00 -11.85
C ASP A 119 1.50 1.66 -10.54
N LEU A 120 2.53 2.52 -10.62
CA LEU A 120 3.19 3.09 -9.44
C LEU A 120 2.42 4.24 -8.83
N HIS A 121 2.28 4.20 -7.51
CA HIS A 121 1.76 5.33 -6.73
C HIS A 121 2.74 5.75 -5.63
N ILE A 122 3.14 7.01 -5.67
CA ILE A 122 4.20 7.59 -4.84
C ILE A 122 3.61 8.70 -3.99
N LEU A 123 3.92 8.73 -2.70
CA LEU A 123 3.66 9.85 -1.81
C LEU A 123 4.99 10.49 -1.40
N MET A 124 5.12 11.78 -1.66
CA MET A 124 6.29 12.58 -1.32
C MET A 124 5.94 13.51 -0.17
N VAL A 125 6.62 13.35 0.96
CA VAL A 125 6.38 14.10 2.19
C VAL A 125 7.58 15.01 2.46
N GLY A 126 7.35 16.24 2.88
CA GLY A 126 8.42 17.13 3.32
C GLY A 126 7.89 18.51 3.70
N ASP A 127 8.68 19.30 4.41
CA ASP A 127 8.30 20.67 4.79
C ASP A 127 7.92 21.58 3.60
N PRO A 128 7.05 22.59 3.78
CA PRO A 128 6.81 23.61 2.76
C PRO A 128 8.15 24.21 2.26
N GLY A 129 8.25 24.46 0.94
CA GLY A 129 9.48 25.03 0.35
C GLY A 129 10.64 24.05 0.12
N THR A 130 10.49 22.75 0.43
CA THR A 130 11.53 21.72 0.14
C THR A 130 11.71 21.41 -1.35
N GLY A 131 10.84 21.92 -2.23
CA GLY A 131 10.92 21.73 -3.68
C GLY A 131 10.08 20.57 -4.22
N LYS A 132 9.01 20.16 -3.53
CA LYS A 132 8.08 19.10 -3.97
C LYS A 132 7.47 19.40 -5.36
N THR A 133 7.01 20.63 -5.58
CA THR A 133 6.52 21.10 -6.89
C THR A 133 7.61 21.03 -7.97
N THR A 134 8.83 21.50 -7.65
CA THR A 134 9.99 21.41 -8.56
C THR A 134 10.30 19.98 -8.96
N LEU A 135 10.13 19.05 -8.02
CA LEU A 135 10.37 17.62 -8.23
C LEU A 135 9.36 17.02 -9.20
N CYS A 136 8.07 17.37 -9.09
CA CYS A 136 7.06 17.03 -10.10
C CYS A 136 7.47 17.55 -11.49
N GLY A 137 8.04 18.76 -11.57
CA GLY A 137 8.56 19.35 -12.80
C GLY A 137 9.80 18.67 -13.41
N THR A 138 10.41 17.70 -12.73
CA THR A 138 11.50 16.89 -13.32
C THR A 138 10.98 15.85 -14.31
N LEU A 139 9.68 15.57 -14.30
CA LEU A 139 9.06 14.60 -15.21
C LEU A 139 8.95 15.15 -16.64
N PRO A 140 8.69 14.28 -17.63
CA PRO A 140 8.52 14.73 -19.02
C PRO A 140 7.24 15.57 -19.18
N ALA A 141 7.39 16.85 -19.52
CA ALA A 141 6.28 17.82 -19.61
C ALA A 141 5.13 17.38 -20.52
N GLY A 142 5.42 16.79 -21.69
CA GLY A 142 4.39 16.33 -22.64
C GLY A 142 3.61 15.08 -22.20
N GLU A 143 4.07 14.41 -21.14
CA GLU A 143 3.45 13.19 -20.61
C GLU A 143 2.98 13.37 -19.15
N THR A 144 3.07 14.58 -18.60
CA THR A 144 2.81 14.85 -17.18
C THR A 144 1.71 15.88 -17.02
N LEU A 145 0.66 15.50 -16.29
CA LEU A 145 -0.38 16.41 -15.82
C LEU A 145 -0.13 16.75 -14.35
N ILE A 146 0.00 18.03 -14.04
CA ILE A 146 0.15 18.52 -12.66
C ILE A 146 -1.16 19.17 -12.24
N ILE A 147 -1.76 18.65 -11.17
CA ILE A 147 -2.97 19.18 -10.54
C ILE A 147 -2.53 20.07 -9.40
N ASP A 148 -2.59 21.37 -9.61
CA ASP A 148 -2.18 22.38 -8.62
C ASP A 148 -3.37 22.78 -7.75
N VAL A 149 -3.23 22.51 -6.46
CA VAL A 149 -4.19 22.82 -5.39
C VAL A 149 -3.76 24.07 -4.60
N GLU A 150 -2.48 24.43 -4.62
CA GLU A 150 -1.92 25.48 -3.75
C GLU A 150 -1.72 26.82 -4.49
N ALA A 151 -1.90 26.87 -5.82
CA ALA A 151 -1.45 27.97 -6.68
C ALA A 151 0.07 28.15 -6.64
N GLY A 152 0.79 27.02 -6.55
CA GLY A 152 2.24 26.93 -6.44
C GLY A 152 2.95 26.97 -7.80
N GLU A 153 2.52 27.82 -8.73
CA GLU A 153 3.02 27.81 -10.13
C GLU A 153 4.48 28.28 -10.27
N GLY A 154 4.98 29.06 -9.30
CA GLY A 154 6.29 29.72 -9.36
C GLY A 154 7.47 28.81 -9.75
N PRO A 155 7.65 27.63 -9.11
CA PRO A 155 8.74 26.70 -9.42
C PRO A 155 8.66 26.03 -10.79
N LEU A 156 7.53 26.13 -11.50
CA LEU A 156 7.27 25.47 -12.79
C LEU A 156 7.17 26.45 -13.96
N ILE A 157 7.39 27.74 -13.73
CA ILE A 157 7.41 28.74 -14.80
C ILE A 157 8.45 28.35 -15.87
N GLY A 158 8.01 28.27 -17.13
CA GLY A 158 8.85 27.90 -18.27
C GLY A 158 9.11 26.39 -18.43
N SER A 159 8.51 25.54 -17.58
CA SER A 159 8.71 24.08 -17.64
C SER A 159 7.88 23.37 -18.71
N ASN A 160 6.99 24.07 -19.42
CA ASN A 160 6.06 23.54 -20.43
C ASN A 160 5.12 22.42 -19.94
N HIS A 161 5.03 22.17 -18.63
CA HIS A 161 4.14 21.18 -18.06
C HIS A 161 2.68 21.62 -18.20
N LEU A 162 1.78 20.67 -18.45
CA LEU A 162 0.36 20.95 -18.39
C LEU A 162 -0.08 21.02 -16.93
N MET A 163 -0.52 22.19 -16.50
CA MET A 163 -1.01 22.43 -15.15
C MET A 163 -2.53 22.62 -15.18
N PHE A 164 -3.23 21.84 -14.35
CA PHE A 164 -4.65 22.02 -14.09
C PHE A 164 -4.79 22.59 -12.68
N ARG A 165 -5.03 23.89 -12.61
CA ARG A 165 -5.31 24.59 -11.36
C ARG A 165 -6.76 24.36 -10.95
N LEU A 166 -6.98 23.94 -9.72
CA LEU A 166 -8.32 23.84 -9.16
C LEU A 166 -8.75 25.22 -8.65
N ASP A 167 -9.97 25.65 -8.96
CA ASP A 167 -10.54 26.93 -8.52
C ASP A 167 -11.59 26.70 -7.43
N ARG A 168 -11.14 26.19 -6.27
CA ARG A 168 -11.99 25.95 -5.07
C ARG A 168 -13.29 25.17 -5.31
N ASP A 169 -13.42 24.46 -6.43
CA ASP A 169 -14.57 23.62 -6.76
C ASP A 169 -14.17 22.15 -6.86
N LEU A 170 -14.61 21.35 -5.89
CA LEU A 170 -14.36 19.90 -5.87
C LEU A 170 -14.99 19.17 -7.08
N LYS A 171 -15.98 19.76 -7.76
CA LYS A 171 -16.53 19.18 -8.99
C LYS A 171 -15.53 19.19 -10.13
N GLN A 172 -14.60 20.15 -10.15
CA GLN A 172 -13.51 20.17 -11.14
C GLN A 172 -12.62 18.94 -10.95
N LEU A 173 -12.29 18.59 -9.70
CA LEU A 173 -11.48 17.40 -9.40
C LEU A 173 -12.19 16.11 -9.87
N GLN A 174 -13.50 16.00 -9.66
CA GLN A 174 -14.30 14.86 -10.16
C GLN A 174 -14.37 14.81 -11.68
N SER A 175 -14.57 15.97 -12.32
CA SER A 175 -14.63 16.08 -13.78
C SER A 175 -13.29 15.73 -14.43
N LEU A 176 -12.19 16.19 -13.81
CA LEU A 176 -10.84 15.87 -14.22
C LEU A 176 -10.54 14.38 -14.07
N TYR A 177 -10.87 13.79 -12.92
CA TYR A 177 -10.75 12.35 -12.71
C TYR A 177 -11.51 11.57 -13.79
N LYS A 178 -12.76 11.98 -14.08
CA LYS A 178 -13.58 11.36 -15.13
C LYS A 178 -12.90 11.48 -16.50
N TYR A 179 -12.43 12.67 -16.86
CA TYR A 179 -11.73 12.91 -18.12
C TYR A 179 -10.50 11.99 -18.28
N ILE A 180 -9.63 11.95 -17.26
CA ILE A 180 -8.45 11.08 -17.27
C ILE A 180 -8.87 9.60 -17.41
N ARG A 181 -9.93 9.19 -16.72
CA ARG A 181 -10.40 7.81 -16.74
C ARG A 181 -11.05 7.41 -18.07
N THR A 182 -11.78 8.30 -18.74
CA THR A 182 -12.59 7.94 -19.92
C THR A 182 -11.92 8.30 -21.23
N GLU A 183 -11.31 9.49 -21.31
CA GLU A 183 -10.79 10.01 -22.56
C GLU A 183 -9.41 9.45 -22.89
N ASP A 184 -9.02 9.60 -24.16
CA ASP A 184 -7.66 9.35 -24.61
C ASP A 184 -6.80 10.59 -24.38
N HIS A 185 -5.60 10.39 -23.82
CA HIS A 185 -4.71 11.48 -23.45
C HIS A 185 -3.24 11.00 -23.41
N PRO A 186 -2.27 11.90 -23.59
CA PRO A 186 -0.85 11.52 -23.61
C PRO A 186 -0.24 11.29 -22.22
N PHE A 187 -0.98 11.59 -21.14
CA PHE A 187 -0.42 11.54 -19.79
C PHE A 187 -0.03 10.13 -19.39
N LYS A 188 1.20 9.98 -18.90
CA LYS A 188 1.70 8.81 -18.17
C LYS A 188 1.91 9.11 -16.69
N TYR A 189 2.02 10.40 -16.34
CA TYR A 189 2.25 10.86 -14.97
C TYR A 189 1.16 11.82 -14.55
N ILE A 190 0.63 11.64 -13.34
CA ILE A 190 -0.23 12.60 -12.67
C ILE A 190 0.44 13.00 -11.37
N CYS A 191 0.62 14.30 -11.16
CA CYS A 191 1.07 14.85 -9.89
C CYS A 191 -0.07 15.62 -9.25
N ILE A 192 -0.41 15.30 -8.01
CA ILE A 192 -1.37 16.05 -7.19
C ILE A 192 -0.56 16.83 -6.17
N ASP A 193 -0.49 18.15 -6.38
CA ASP A 193 0.34 19.07 -5.60
C ASP A 193 -0.51 20.17 -4.96
N ASN A 194 -0.81 20.15 -3.66
CA ASN A 194 -0.47 19.13 -2.67
C ASN A 194 -1.74 18.63 -1.94
N ILE A 195 -1.69 17.42 -1.38
CA ILE A 195 -2.85 16.81 -0.71
C ILE A 195 -3.17 17.44 0.65
N SER A 196 -2.22 18.14 1.27
CA SER A 196 -2.41 18.87 2.52
C SER A 196 -3.36 20.07 2.32
N GLU A 197 -3.21 20.79 1.22
CA GLU A 197 -4.10 21.87 0.82
C GLU A 197 -5.44 21.35 0.31
N LEU A 198 -5.44 20.21 -0.39
CA LEU A 198 -6.69 19.55 -0.81
C LEU A 198 -7.58 19.22 0.39
N GLN A 199 -7.00 18.77 1.50
CA GLN A 199 -7.73 18.57 2.74
C GLN A 199 -8.39 19.86 3.24
N GLU A 200 -7.62 20.94 3.35
CA GLU A 200 -8.12 22.23 3.84
C GLU A 200 -9.31 22.70 2.99
N TRP A 201 -9.25 22.47 1.67
CA TRP A 201 -10.33 22.79 0.75
C TRP A 201 -11.55 21.92 0.96
N ILE A 202 -11.39 20.61 1.15
CA ILE A 202 -12.50 19.69 1.43
C ILE A 202 -13.22 20.12 2.71
N VAL A 203 -12.48 20.51 3.76
CA VAL A 203 -13.07 21.02 5.01
C VAL A 203 -13.89 22.27 4.74
N ARG A 204 -13.31 23.26 4.06
CA ARG A 204 -13.99 24.54 3.74
C ARG A 204 -15.28 24.33 2.95
N VAL A 205 -15.24 23.53 1.88
CA VAL A 205 -16.42 23.23 1.06
C VAL A 205 -17.53 22.57 1.88
N ILE A 206 -17.18 21.64 2.79
CA ILE A 206 -18.17 21.01 3.68
C ILE A 206 -18.77 22.02 4.67
N MET A 207 -17.96 22.93 5.22
CA MET A 207 -18.43 23.98 6.13
C MET A 207 -19.38 24.96 5.43
N GLU A 208 -19.00 25.43 4.23
CA GLU A 208 -19.81 26.34 3.41
C GLU A 208 -21.14 25.69 3.02
N THR A 209 -21.12 24.44 2.57
CA THR A 209 -22.34 23.69 2.20
C THR A 209 -23.31 23.54 3.39
N ARG A 210 -22.78 23.56 4.63
CA ARG A 210 -23.57 23.44 5.87
C ARG A 210 -23.82 24.78 6.56
N SER A 211 -23.39 25.90 5.97
CA SER A 211 -23.46 27.24 6.54
C SER A 211 -22.96 27.31 8.00
N LYS A 212 -21.82 26.67 8.29
CA LYS A 212 -21.22 26.64 9.64
C LYS A 212 -19.92 27.44 9.70
N GLU A 213 -19.75 28.21 10.77
CA GLU A 213 -18.51 28.94 11.06
C GLU A 213 -17.45 28.09 11.77
N PHE A 214 -17.87 27.04 12.49
CA PHE A 214 -16.97 26.15 13.24
C PHE A 214 -17.15 24.69 12.83
N THR A 215 -16.04 23.98 12.69
CA THR A 215 -16.00 22.54 12.39
C THR A 215 -16.37 21.71 13.62
N SER A 216 -17.38 20.84 13.51
CA SER A 216 -17.62 19.81 14.53
C SER A 216 -16.93 18.49 14.17
N ILE A 217 -16.90 17.55 15.11
CA ILE A 217 -16.35 16.19 14.92
C ILE A 217 -16.98 15.50 13.70
N LYS A 218 -18.27 15.75 13.43
CA LYS A 218 -18.97 15.17 12.29
C LYS A 218 -18.41 15.65 10.95
N GLU A 219 -18.17 16.96 10.79
CA GLU A 219 -17.60 17.50 9.55
C GLU A 219 -16.16 17.03 9.31
N TYR A 220 -15.34 16.91 10.36
CA TYR A 220 -14.01 16.30 10.26
C TYR A 220 -14.09 14.83 9.82
N GLY A 221 -15.07 14.07 10.31
CA GLY A 221 -15.33 12.70 9.88
C GLY A 221 -15.69 12.62 8.39
N ASP A 222 -16.62 13.46 7.95
CA ASP A 222 -17.06 13.52 6.55
C ASP A 222 -15.91 13.95 5.61
N ALA A 223 -15.12 14.94 6.03
CA ALA A 223 -13.94 15.39 5.28
C ALA A 223 -12.86 14.31 5.20
N SER A 224 -12.62 13.59 6.31
CA SER A 224 -11.69 12.45 6.33
C SER A 224 -12.12 11.34 5.37
N PHE A 225 -13.43 11.06 5.30
CA PHE A 225 -13.97 10.07 4.37
C PHE A 225 -13.77 10.49 2.91
N LYS A 226 -14.13 11.74 2.57
CA LYS A 226 -13.90 12.28 1.22
C LYS A 226 -12.42 12.29 0.84
N MET A 227 -11.54 12.60 1.79
CA MET A 227 -10.09 12.58 1.55
C MET A 227 -9.60 11.18 1.15
N LYS A 228 -10.01 10.15 1.91
CA LYS A 228 -9.71 8.75 1.57
C LYS A 228 -10.27 8.37 0.20
N GLU A 229 -11.49 8.78 -0.10
CA GLU A 229 -12.14 8.56 -1.40
C GLU A 229 -11.30 9.14 -2.55
N TYR A 230 -10.92 10.42 -2.49
CA TYR A 230 -10.12 11.04 -3.56
C TYR A 230 -8.75 10.41 -3.74
N ILE A 231 -8.01 10.17 -2.65
CA ILE A 231 -6.71 9.49 -2.73
C ILE A 231 -6.86 8.11 -3.37
N THR A 232 -7.89 7.36 -3.00
CA THR A 232 -8.17 6.03 -3.56
C THR A 232 -8.53 6.12 -5.05
N LEU A 233 -9.41 7.04 -5.44
CA LEU A 233 -9.82 7.22 -6.84
C LEU A 233 -8.61 7.53 -7.74
N PHE A 234 -7.80 8.52 -7.37
CA PHE A 234 -6.63 8.89 -8.17
C PHE A 234 -5.59 7.77 -8.17
N ARG A 235 -5.35 7.11 -7.04
CA ARG A 235 -4.49 5.93 -6.99
C ARG A 235 -4.94 4.87 -7.98
N ASP A 236 -6.22 4.55 -8.04
CA ASP A 236 -6.73 3.47 -8.89
C ASP A 236 -6.63 3.76 -10.40
N LEU A 237 -6.28 5.00 -10.80
CA LEU A 237 -5.93 5.32 -12.19
C LEU A 237 -4.70 4.56 -12.65
N THR A 238 -3.80 4.20 -11.74
CA THR A 238 -2.62 3.39 -12.03
C THR A 238 -3.03 2.10 -12.74
N THR A 239 -3.94 1.34 -12.11
CA THR A 239 -4.41 0.05 -12.63
C THR A 239 -5.29 0.16 -13.88
N VAL A 240 -6.00 1.29 -14.05
CA VAL A 240 -7.00 1.44 -15.13
C VAL A 240 -6.38 2.02 -16.41
N LYS A 241 -5.43 2.94 -16.28
CA LYS A 241 -4.82 3.67 -17.41
C LYS A 241 -3.32 3.41 -17.55
N ASN A 242 -2.72 2.63 -16.65
CA ASN A 242 -1.28 2.39 -16.62
C ASN A 242 -0.53 3.74 -16.58
N MET A 243 -0.82 4.53 -15.54
CA MET A 243 -0.22 5.83 -15.25
C MET A 243 0.40 5.89 -13.85
N THR A 244 1.60 6.46 -13.72
CA THR A 244 2.20 6.73 -12.41
C THR A 244 1.51 7.91 -11.73
N VAL A 245 1.05 7.74 -10.49
CA VAL A 245 0.37 8.77 -9.71
C VAL A 245 1.26 9.21 -8.56
N ILE A 246 1.51 10.51 -8.45
CA ILE A 246 2.37 11.10 -7.44
C ILE A 246 1.53 12.07 -6.62
N PHE A 247 1.53 11.86 -5.31
CA PHE A 247 0.95 12.77 -4.34
C PHE A 247 2.09 13.50 -3.63
N THR A 248 1.98 14.80 -3.46
CA THR A 248 2.85 15.56 -2.57
C THR A 248 2.08 15.95 -1.32
N ALA A 249 2.75 16.00 -0.18
CA ALA A 249 2.17 16.45 1.08
C ALA A 249 3.19 17.29 1.84
N TRP A 250 2.70 18.22 2.64
CA TRP A 250 3.49 18.74 3.75
C TRP A 250 3.66 17.67 4.83
N GLU A 251 4.57 17.89 5.76
CA GLU A 251 4.72 16.99 6.90
C GLU A 251 4.07 17.56 8.17
N MET A 252 3.68 16.65 9.05
CA MET A 252 3.28 16.94 10.42
C MET A 252 3.86 15.88 11.36
N ASN A 253 4.20 16.31 12.57
CA ASN A 253 4.69 15.41 13.60
C ASN A 253 3.53 14.77 14.37
N ILE A 254 3.56 13.44 14.47
CA ILE A 254 2.60 12.63 15.21
C ILE A 254 3.37 11.84 16.27
N ASP A 255 3.00 12.08 17.52
CA ASP A 255 3.48 11.28 18.66
C ASP A 255 2.78 9.92 18.66
N ILE A 256 3.58 8.86 18.57
CA ILE A 256 3.13 7.45 18.60
C ILE A 256 3.65 6.82 19.88
N GLU A 257 2.74 6.32 20.70
CA GLU A 257 3.06 5.52 21.88
C GLU A 257 3.38 4.08 21.44
N GLN A 258 4.60 3.62 21.73
CA GLN A 258 5.03 2.26 21.43
C GLN A 258 4.82 1.32 22.64
N SER A 259 4.80 0.02 22.37
CA SER A 259 4.75 -1.04 23.38
C SER A 259 5.92 -0.88 24.36
N GLY A 260 5.64 -0.38 25.56
CA GLY A 260 6.65 0.01 26.54
C GLY A 260 6.55 1.45 27.05
N GLY A 261 5.54 2.23 26.61
CA GLY A 261 5.27 3.59 27.10
C GLY A 261 6.22 4.66 26.58
N THR A 262 7.10 4.32 25.64
CA THR A 262 7.97 5.29 24.97
C THR A 262 7.18 6.02 23.89
N ILE A 263 7.17 7.35 23.96
CA ILE A 263 6.57 8.20 22.93
C ILE A 263 7.62 8.49 21.86
N VAL A 264 7.32 8.14 20.62
CA VAL A 264 8.17 8.42 19.46
C VAL A 264 7.42 9.35 18.53
N THR A 265 7.98 10.53 18.30
CA THR A 265 7.46 11.50 17.34
C THR A 265 7.90 11.14 15.93
N LYS A 266 6.95 10.93 15.02
CA LYS A 266 7.21 10.61 13.61
C LYS A 266 6.57 11.63 12.68
N ALA A 267 7.26 11.96 11.59
CA ALA A 267 6.76 12.79 10.50
C ALA A 267 5.85 11.97 9.59
N PHE A 268 4.61 12.44 9.41
CA PHE A 268 3.59 11.90 8.51
C PHE A 268 3.15 12.97 7.51
N PRO A 269 2.47 12.61 6.40
CA PRO A 269 1.80 13.60 5.58
C PRO A 269 0.83 14.43 6.43
N LYS A 270 0.85 15.75 6.26
CA LYS A 270 -0.06 16.69 6.92
C LYS A 270 -1.44 16.55 6.31
N VAL A 271 -2.19 15.62 6.87
CA VAL A 271 -3.60 15.35 6.63
C VAL A 271 -4.26 15.11 8.00
N PHE A 272 -5.50 14.62 8.07
CA PHE A 272 -6.15 14.40 9.36
C PHE A 272 -5.36 13.34 10.14
N LYS A 273 -4.96 13.67 11.37
CA LYS A 273 -4.09 12.84 12.22
C LYS A 273 -4.55 11.37 12.29
N LYS A 274 -5.86 11.13 12.30
CA LYS A 274 -6.46 9.78 12.35
C LYS A 274 -6.28 8.95 11.07
N ILE A 275 -6.15 9.59 9.91
CA ILE A 275 -6.04 8.89 8.61
C ILE A 275 -4.63 9.01 8.00
N ALA A 276 -3.74 9.82 8.58
CA ALA A 276 -2.39 10.01 8.06
C ALA A 276 -1.60 8.68 7.94
N PRO A 277 -1.68 7.74 8.91
CA PRO A 277 -1.07 6.41 8.74
C PRO A 277 -1.68 5.60 7.60
N ASP A 278 -3.00 5.66 7.41
CA ASP A 278 -3.68 4.95 6.32
C ASP A 278 -3.26 5.52 4.95
N ILE A 279 -3.24 6.86 4.82
CA ILE A 279 -2.82 7.54 3.59
C ILE A 279 -1.35 7.26 3.27
N ALA A 280 -0.46 7.21 4.27
CA ALA A 280 0.92 6.78 4.08
C ALA A 280 1.03 5.26 3.79
N GLY A 281 0.04 4.48 4.19
CA GLY A 281 -0.02 3.04 3.92
C GLY A 281 -0.42 2.70 2.49
N TYR A 282 -1.21 3.54 1.82
CA TYR A 282 -1.73 3.27 0.48
C TYR A 282 -0.65 3.19 -0.60
N PRO A 283 0.29 4.16 -0.73
CA PRO A 283 1.38 4.16 -1.73
C PRO A 283 2.24 2.90 -1.78
N ASP A 284 2.72 2.57 -2.99
CA ASP A 284 3.85 1.66 -3.17
C ASP A 284 5.11 2.25 -2.54
N ILE A 285 5.27 3.57 -2.68
CA ILE A 285 6.42 4.32 -2.20
C ILE A 285 5.95 5.52 -1.37
N VAL A 286 6.46 5.65 -0.15
CA VAL A 286 6.46 6.88 0.63
C VAL A 286 7.89 7.37 0.74
N ALA A 287 8.19 8.51 0.14
CA ALA A 287 9.51 9.11 0.16
C ALA A 287 9.49 10.43 0.93
N HIS A 288 10.53 10.67 1.72
CA HIS A 288 10.72 11.92 2.43
C HIS A 288 11.71 12.80 1.67
N LEU A 289 11.31 14.03 1.34
CA LEU A 289 12.12 14.97 0.59
C LEU A 289 12.93 15.85 1.55
N GLU A 290 14.25 15.68 1.51
CA GLU A 290 15.20 16.42 2.34
C GLU A 290 16.02 17.38 1.48
N LYS A 291 16.43 18.48 2.10
CA LYS A 291 17.33 19.46 1.50
C LYS A 291 18.63 19.50 2.30
N ALA A 292 19.77 19.31 1.64
CA ALA A 292 21.06 19.38 2.27
C ALA A 292 21.34 20.81 2.77
N PRO A 293 21.72 21.00 4.06
CA PRO A 293 21.87 22.33 4.65
C PRO A 293 22.97 23.18 3.99
N LYS A 294 23.96 22.55 3.33
CA LYS A 294 25.18 23.20 2.87
C LYS A 294 25.29 23.34 1.35
N THR A 295 24.60 22.50 0.58
CA THR A 295 24.79 22.41 -0.88
C THR A 295 23.53 22.74 -1.68
N ASP A 296 22.41 23.02 -1.01
CA ASP A 296 21.07 23.19 -1.62
C ASP A 296 20.54 21.93 -2.33
N ASP A 297 21.33 20.87 -2.41
CA ASP A 297 20.98 19.60 -3.03
C ASP A 297 19.77 18.97 -2.35
N ARG A 298 18.92 18.33 -3.14
CA ARG A 298 17.71 17.67 -2.67
C ARG A 298 17.83 16.17 -2.83
N PHE A 299 17.38 15.43 -1.82
CA PHE A 299 17.42 13.98 -1.80
C PHE A 299 16.08 13.41 -1.35
N LEU A 300 15.74 12.24 -1.89
CA LEU A 300 14.61 11.45 -1.45
C LEU A 300 15.09 10.30 -0.59
N ARG A 301 14.60 10.24 0.64
CA ARG A 301 14.79 9.13 1.56
C ARG A 301 13.67 8.10 1.37
N PHE A 302 14.05 6.83 1.22
CA PHE A 302 13.11 5.70 1.09
C PHE A 302 13.10 4.78 2.33
N GLU A 303 14.03 4.97 3.26
CA GLU A 303 14.14 4.19 4.49
C GLU A 303 13.48 4.91 5.68
N SER A 304 12.56 4.23 6.38
CA SER A 304 11.96 4.77 7.61
C SER A 304 13.02 4.90 8.71
N THR A 305 12.98 6.01 9.44
CA THR A 305 13.78 6.19 10.66
C THR A 305 12.87 6.24 11.88
N GLY A 306 13.46 6.37 13.07
CA GLY A 306 12.69 6.60 14.30
C GLY A 306 11.76 7.81 14.20
N SER A 307 12.13 8.82 13.40
CA SER A 307 11.41 10.09 13.26
C SER A 307 10.73 10.31 11.90
N ILE A 308 11.00 9.49 10.88
CA ILE A 308 10.47 9.70 9.52
C ILE A 308 9.74 8.45 9.03
N VAL A 309 8.54 8.66 8.49
CA VAL A 309 7.80 7.63 7.75
C VAL A 309 8.29 7.64 6.30
N ALA A 310 9.01 6.58 5.92
CA ALA A 310 9.36 6.29 4.55
C ALA A 310 9.22 4.79 4.32
N LYS A 311 8.77 4.41 3.13
CA LYS A 311 8.44 3.03 2.81
C LYS A 311 8.67 2.82 1.33
N THR A 312 9.20 1.66 0.97
CA THR A 312 9.14 1.15 -0.39
C THR A 312 8.66 -0.30 -0.34
N GLN A 313 7.62 -0.61 -1.10
CA GLN A 313 7.20 -1.99 -1.37
C GLN A 313 8.02 -2.63 -2.50
N LEU A 314 8.95 -1.86 -3.07
CA LEU A 314 9.75 -2.20 -4.24
C LEU A 314 11.24 -2.24 -3.87
N LYS A 315 11.97 -3.09 -4.58
CA LYS A 315 13.43 -3.22 -4.43
C LYS A 315 14.14 -2.40 -5.51
N GLY A 316 15.45 -2.22 -5.37
CA GLY A 316 16.30 -1.55 -6.37
C GLY A 316 16.56 -0.06 -6.15
N LEU A 317 16.01 0.54 -5.09
CA LEU A 317 16.39 1.89 -4.67
C LEU A 317 17.38 1.83 -3.51
N ASP A 318 18.30 2.80 -3.49
CA ASP A 318 19.13 3.06 -2.33
C ASP A 318 18.31 3.75 -1.24
N LYS A 319 18.87 3.78 -0.03
CA LYS A 319 18.26 4.47 1.12
C LYS A 319 17.98 5.95 0.83
N PHE A 320 18.83 6.54 0.00
CA PHE A 320 18.77 7.92 -0.47
C PHE A 320 19.02 7.96 -1.97
N GLU A 321 18.21 8.71 -2.69
CA GLU A 321 18.44 9.01 -4.10
C GLU A 321 18.43 10.53 -4.32
N PRO A 322 19.16 11.05 -5.33
CA PRO A 322 18.96 12.42 -5.78
C PRO A 322 17.48 12.68 -6.11
N ALA A 323 16.97 13.87 -5.78
CA ALA A 323 15.58 14.23 -6.04
C ALA A 323 15.35 14.49 -7.55
N HIS A 324 15.31 13.41 -8.32
CA HIS A 324 15.07 13.41 -9.76
C HIS A 324 14.21 12.20 -10.13
N LEU A 325 12.91 12.43 -10.34
CA LEU A 325 11.93 11.36 -10.53
C LEU A 325 12.23 10.47 -11.74
N PRO A 326 12.64 10.98 -12.93
CA PRO A 326 12.96 10.10 -14.05
C PRO A 326 14.08 9.12 -13.75
N SER A 327 15.11 9.52 -13.00
CA SER A 327 16.23 8.64 -12.63
C SER A 327 15.78 7.55 -11.67
N ILE A 328 14.99 7.91 -10.66
CA ILE A 328 14.43 6.96 -9.68
C ILE A 328 13.53 5.94 -10.37
N LEU A 329 12.61 6.41 -11.23
CA LEU A 329 11.72 5.55 -12.00
C LEU A 329 12.50 4.64 -12.95
N LYS A 330 13.59 5.13 -13.55
CA LYS A 330 14.48 4.34 -14.40
C LYS A 330 15.25 3.28 -13.59
N LYS A 331 15.81 3.61 -12.43
CA LYS A 331 16.55 2.67 -11.58
C LYS A 331 15.67 1.52 -11.09
N LEU A 332 14.46 1.86 -10.65
CA LEU A 332 13.43 0.87 -10.37
C LEU A 332 13.28 -0.05 -11.61
N TYR A 333 13.26 0.50 -12.84
CA TYR A 333 12.94 -0.22 -14.09
C TYR A 333 13.99 -1.25 -14.40
N GLU A 334 15.23 -0.82 -14.30
CA GLU A 334 16.38 -1.68 -14.53
C GLU A 334 16.45 -2.82 -13.50
N TYR A 335 16.07 -2.57 -12.24
CA TYR A 335 16.08 -3.61 -11.21
C TYR A 335 15.09 -4.75 -11.52
N ASP A 336 13.82 -4.44 -11.82
CA ASP A 336 12.81 -5.48 -12.07
C ASP A 336 13.09 -6.25 -13.37
N TYR A 337 13.45 -5.56 -14.46
CA TYR A 337 13.74 -6.22 -15.75
C TYR A 337 15.10 -6.92 -15.79
N GLY A 338 16.08 -6.46 -15.01
CA GLY A 338 17.36 -7.13 -14.84
C GLY A 338 17.20 -8.46 -14.10
N ALA A 339 16.41 -8.47 -13.03
CA ALA A 339 16.08 -9.68 -12.28
C ALA A 339 15.28 -10.70 -13.12
N GLU A 340 14.35 -10.25 -13.97
CA GLU A 340 13.60 -11.14 -14.88
C GLU A 340 14.51 -11.82 -15.92
N LYS A 341 15.50 -11.12 -16.48
CA LYS A 341 16.47 -11.72 -17.41
C LYS A 341 17.35 -12.78 -16.75
N GLU A 342 17.82 -12.51 -15.53
CA GLU A 342 18.61 -13.48 -14.76
C GLU A 342 17.78 -14.71 -14.37
N GLU A 343 16.50 -14.53 -14.01
CA GLU A 343 15.58 -15.63 -13.73
C GLU A 343 15.29 -16.46 -15.00
N GLU A 344 15.00 -15.83 -16.14
CA GLU A 344 14.77 -16.51 -17.43
C GLU A 344 16.02 -17.28 -17.90
N GLU A 345 17.21 -16.68 -17.80
CA GLU A 345 18.48 -17.34 -18.11
C GLU A 345 18.75 -18.53 -17.17
N SER A 346 18.50 -18.38 -15.87
CA SER A 346 18.67 -19.46 -14.89
C SER A 346 17.71 -20.64 -15.10
N VAL A 347 16.47 -20.35 -15.55
CA VAL A 347 15.47 -21.37 -15.88
C VAL A 347 15.83 -22.05 -17.20
N ALA A 348 16.29 -21.30 -18.20
CA ALA A 348 16.77 -21.85 -19.46
C ALA A 348 18.01 -22.75 -19.27
N GLU A 349 18.95 -22.38 -18.40
CA GLU A 349 20.09 -23.21 -18.02
C GLU A 349 19.68 -24.49 -17.30
N LYS A 350 18.71 -24.42 -16.37
CA LYS A 350 18.18 -25.62 -15.67
C LYS A 350 17.44 -26.57 -16.61
N ILE A 351 16.76 -26.06 -17.63
CA ILE A 351 16.06 -26.88 -18.64
C ILE A 351 17.06 -27.53 -19.60
N ASN A 352 18.13 -26.82 -19.98
CA ASN A 352 19.16 -27.35 -20.88
C ASN A 352 20.21 -28.23 -20.18
N GLY A 353 20.42 -28.07 -18.87
CA GLY A 353 21.33 -28.88 -18.06
C GLY A 353 20.84 -30.31 -17.76
N GLY A 354 19.57 -30.61 -18.03
CA GLY A 354 18.98 -31.95 -17.86
C GLY A 354 19.16 -32.90 -19.06
N LYS A 355 19.88 -32.48 -20.10
CA LYS A 355 20.27 -33.33 -21.24
C LYS A 355 21.79 -33.41 -21.35
N LYS A 356 22.41 -34.20 -20.48
CA LYS A 356 23.72 -34.80 -20.75
C LYS A 356 23.75 -36.22 -20.20
#